data_AF-X6PB94-F1
#
_entry.id   AF-X6PB94-F1
#
_cell.length_a   1.000
_cell.length_b   1.000
_cell.length_c   1.000
_cell.angle_alpha   90.00
_cell.angle_beta   90.00
_cell.angle_gamma   90.00
#
_symmetry.space_group_name_H-M   'P 1'
#
loop_
_entity.id
_entity.type
_entity.pdbx_description
1 polymer ?
#
loop_
_entity_poly.entity_id
_entity_poly.type
_entity_poly.pdbx_seq_one_letter_code
_entity_poly.pdbx_strand_id
1 'polypeptide(L)'
;MEEEKSKYNAKLDLKSITQQQSCFDKNWILQLNQHEDIQDFICLICKQVANNPMEIDCPQHKNMDESLIIGENCLKQFLNQNPNSCPIEPHDNCLYSQNRLAKRYINELDVICPQQFQQEREQQLQISTQKEHEEGDIPGFVSCNFKGKVKQVNDHLEHSCRLQMVKCWFESFGCDHICLKSAIHDHLISNMKLHFDLVIKSIRQYQEEINKLNLENETLKVELQLKGKKDEEITHLKQQLEQYQKDNLQLNSVQKTTFVEIEKLKKDIKSKENKIQKIKQKMQVTEKQIIQQQQKFEQINENKEEQKQNIINDNSSTSIINTDFELVRSFKLINTFTGQTSY
;
A
#
# COMPACT_ATOMS: atom_id res chain seq x y z
N MET A 1 -19.66 -39.02 13.26
CA MET A 1 -20.83 -38.20 12.84
C MET A 1 -20.39 -37.19 11.76
N GLU A 2 -19.56 -37.63 10.80
CA GLU A 2 -18.98 -36.79 9.75
C GLU A 2 -19.18 -37.38 8.34
N GLU A 3 -19.68 -38.62 8.23
CA GLU A 3 -19.83 -39.31 6.94
C GLU A 3 -21.17 -39.06 6.23
N GLU A 4 -22.19 -38.51 6.90
CA GLU A 4 -23.48 -38.17 6.26
C GLU A 4 -23.52 -36.76 5.64
N LYS A 5 -22.55 -35.90 5.97
CA LYS A 5 -22.52 -34.51 5.49
C LYS A 5 -22.05 -34.36 4.04
N SER A 6 -21.41 -35.37 3.44
CA SER A 6 -20.84 -35.24 2.09
C SER A 6 -21.83 -35.52 0.95
N LYS A 7 -22.93 -36.24 1.20
CA LYS A 7 -23.93 -36.55 0.16
C LYS A 7 -24.88 -35.40 -0.16
N TYR A 8 -25.14 -34.50 0.81
CA TYR A 8 -26.11 -33.41 0.63
C TYR A 8 -25.53 -32.17 -0.06
N ASN A 9 -24.23 -31.93 0.11
CA ASN A 9 -23.55 -30.73 -0.41
C ASN A 9 -23.32 -30.75 -1.93
N ALA A 10 -23.40 -31.92 -2.59
CA ALA A 10 -23.32 -32.00 -4.05
C ALA A 10 -24.65 -31.66 -4.76
N LYS A 11 -25.75 -31.46 -4.02
CA LYS A 11 -27.11 -31.31 -4.58
C LYS A 11 -27.64 -29.87 -4.58
N LEU A 12 -26.84 -28.89 -4.14
CA LEU A 12 -27.32 -27.58 -3.73
C LEU A 12 -26.64 -26.38 -4.39
N ASP A 13 -26.07 -26.57 -5.59
CA ASP A 13 -25.97 -25.49 -6.58
C ASP A 13 -27.34 -25.27 -7.26
N LEU A 14 -28.40 -25.20 -6.45
CA LEU A 14 -29.80 -24.98 -6.84
C LEU A 14 -30.07 -23.51 -7.18
N LYS A 15 -29.03 -22.69 -7.33
CA LYS A 15 -29.09 -21.45 -8.10
C LYS A 15 -28.99 -21.85 -9.57
N SER A 16 -30.15 -21.98 -10.23
CA SER A 16 -30.37 -21.96 -11.69
C SER A 16 -30.71 -23.26 -12.44
N ILE A 17 -30.93 -24.41 -11.78
CA ILE A 17 -31.20 -25.68 -12.50
C ILE A 17 -32.45 -25.61 -13.42
N THR A 18 -33.42 -24.73 -13.16
CA THR A 18 -34.62 -24.63 -13.99
C THR A 18 -34.64 -23.50 -15.02
N GLN A 19 -33.64 -22.60 -15.11
CA GLN A 19 -33.93 -21.33 -15.80
C GLN A 19 -32.87 -20.64 -16.65
N GLN A 20 -31.58 -20.94 -16.53
CA GLN A 20 -30.64 -20.12 -17.30
C GLN A 20 -30.10 -20.73 -18.59
N GLN A 21 -30.04 -22.05 -18.80
CA GLN A 21 -29.18 -22.52 -19.91
C GLN A 21 -29.56 -23.84 -20.65
N SER A 22 -30.67 -24.53 -20.39
CA SER A 22 -30.99 -25.75 -21.17
C SER A 22 -32.43 -25.78 -21.70
N CYS A 23 -32.63 -26.64 -22.71
CA CYS A 23 -33.95 -27.04 -23.21
C CYS A 23 -34.76 -27.76 -22.12
N PHE A 24 -36.08 -27.70 -22.19
CA PHE A 24 -36.99 -28.30 -21.23
C PHE A 24 -37.06 -29.81 -21.41
N ASP A 25 -36.98 -30.56 -20.30
CA ASP A 25 -37.09 -32.01 -20.30
C ASP A 25 -38.39 -32.46 -20.98
N LYS A 26 -38.27 -33.25 -22.04
CA LYS A 26 -39.40 -33.72 -22.86
C LYS A 26 -40.41 -34.50 -22.01
N ASN A 27 -39.95 -35.32 -21.08
CA ASN A 27 -40.82 -36.14 -20.24
C ASN A 27 -41.57 -35.30 -19.19
N TRP A 28 -40.99 -34.16 -18.79
CA TRP A 28 -41.67 -33.19 -17.93
C TRP A 28 -42.84 -32.52 -18.66
N ILE A 29 -42.61 -32.07 -19.89
CA ILE A 29 -43.66 -31.45 -20.71
C ILE A 29 -44.75 -32.48 -21.04
N LEU A 30 -44.40 -33.71 -21.39
CA LEU A 30 -45.35 -34.78 -21.71
C LEU A 30 -46.20 -35.24 -20.52
N GLN A 31 -45.97 -34.75 -19.30
CA GLN A 31 -46.87 -35.06 -18.17
C GLN A 31 -48.30 -34.56 -18.40
N LEU A 32 -48.46 -33.42 -19.10
CA LEU A 32 -49.75 -32.77 -19.30
C LEU A 32 -50.05 -32.42 -20.77
N ASN A 33 -49.17 -32.76 -21.72
CA ASN A 33 -49.35 -32.50 -23.15
C ASN A 33 -49.12 -33.78 -23.97
N GLN A 34 -49.64 -33.82 -25.19
CA GLN A 34 -49.42 -34.93 -26.12
C GLN A 34 -48.10 -34.76 -26.89
N HIS A 35 -47.65 -35.84 -27.54
CA HIS A 35 -46.40 -35.81 -28.30
C HIS A 35 -46.52 -34.90 -29.54
N GLU A 36 -47.68 -34.91 -30.17
CA GLU A 36 -48.02 -34.12 -31.36
C GLU A 36 -47.96 -32.61 -31.05
N ASP A 37 -48.26 -32.20 -29.81
CA ASP A 37 -48.23 -30.79 -29.39
C ASP A 37 -46.80 -30.22 -29.33
N ILE A 38 -45.79 -31.07 -29.26
CA ILE A 38 -44.39 -30.67 -29.00
C ILE A 38 -43.40 -31.11 -30.07
N GLN A 39 -43.81 -31.95 -31.01
CA GLN A 39 -42.91 -32.57 -32.00
C GLN A 39 -42.11 -31.54 -32.81
N ASP A 40 -42.76 -30.42 -33.18
CA ASP A 40 -42.17 -29.35 -33.98
C ASP A 40 -41.27 -28.42 -33.16
N PHE A 41 -41.21 -28.62 -31.84
CA PHE A 41 -40.44 -27.80 -30.91
C PHE A 41 -39.27 -28.57 -30.28
N ILE A 42 -38.97 -29.77 -30.77
CA ILE A 42 -37.85 -30.57 -30.27
C ILE A 42 -36.53 -30.01 -30.80
N CYS A 43 -35.63 -29.68 -29.87
CA CYS A 43 -34.28 -29.24 -30.18
C CYS A 43 -33.51 -30.35 -30.91
N LEU A 44 -33.00 -30.05 -32.12
CA LEU A 44 -32.25 -31.01 -32.92
C LEU A 44 -30.99 -31.54 -32.24
N ILE A 45 -30.37 -30.76 -31.34
CA ILE A 45 -29.10 -31.10 -30.67
C ILE A 45 -29.33 -32.04 -29.47
N CYS A 46 -30.14 -31.62 -28.50
CA CYS A 46 -30.31 -32.35 -27.24
C CYS A 46 -31.57 -33.23 -27.18
N LYS A 47 -32.41 -33.18 -28.22
CA LYS A 47 -33.66 -33.95 -28.35
C LYS A 47 -34.69 -33.68 -27.23
N GLN A 48 -34.58 -32.52 -26.57
CA GLN A 48 -35.51 -32.00 -25.56
C GLN A 48 -36.39 -30.89 -26.15
N VAL A 49 -37.42 -30.42 -25.46
CA VAL A 49 -38.26 -29.29 -25.95
C VAL A 49 -37.46 -27.99 -25.88
N ALA A 50 -37.35 -27.28 -26.99
CA ALA A 50 -36.45 -26.12 -27.11
C ALA A 50 -36.82 -25.00 -26.14
N ASN A 51 -35.84 -24.54 -25.35
CA ASN A 51 -35.96 -23.32 -24.55
C ASN A 51 -35.29 -22.17 -25.31
N ASN A 52 -36.01 -21.06 -25.47
CA ASN A 52 -35.65 -19.99 -26.40
C ASN A 52 -35.33 -20.55 -27.80
N PRO A 53 -36.34 -21.07 -28.53
CA PRO A 53 -36.12 -21.71 -29.82
C PRO A 53 -35.53 -20.74 -30.85
N MET A 54 -34.50 -21.24 -31.52
CA MET A 54 -33.85 -20.69 -32.70
C MET A 54 -34.17 -21.60 -33.88
N GLU A 55 -34.35 -21.01 -35.05
CA GLU A 55 -34.61 -21.71 -36.31
C GLU A 55 -33.39 -21.60 -37.23
N ILE A 56 -33.12 -22.66 -37.96
CA ILE A 56 -32.03 -22.72 -38.94
C ILE A 56 -32.58 -22.29 -40.31
N ASP A 57 -32.08 -21.17 -40.82
CA ASP A 57 -32.55 -20.55 -42.06
C ASP A 57 -31.55 -20.68 -43.22
N CYS A 58 -30.74 -21.75 -43.21
CA CYS A 58 -29.71 -21.98 -44.21
C CYS A 58 -30.34 -22.32 -45.57
N PRO A 59 -29.88 -21.71 -46.70
CA PRO A 59 -30.36 -22.05 -48.04
C PRO A 59 -30.28 -23.54 -48.39
N GLN A 60 -29.28 -24.24 -47.82
CA GLN A 60 -29.03 -25.67 -47.95
C GLN A 60 -30.19 -26.53 -47.43
N HIS A 61 -31.01 -26.01 -46.50
CA HIS A 61 -32.08 -26.75 -45.84
C HIS A 61 -33.48 -26.22 -46.20
N LYS A 62 -33.59 -25.35 -47.22
CA LYS A 62 -34.85 -24.70 -47.62
C LYS A 62 -35.97 -25.67 -48.05
N ASN A 63 -35.59 -26.86 -48.52
CA ASN A 63 -36.54 -27.87 -49.02
C ASN A 63 -36.80 -28.98 -47.99
N MET A 64 -36.36 -28.82 -46.73
CA MET A 64 -36.70 -29.77 -45.67
C MET A 64 -38.07 -29.40 -45.13
N ASP A 65 -39.01 -30.35 -45.14
CA ASP A 65 -40.35 -30.19 -44.58
C ASP A 65 -40.36 -30.28 -43.03
N GLU A 66 -39.21 -30.59 -42.42
CA GLU A 66 -39.06 -30.77 -40.99
C GLU A 66 -38.76 -29.45 -40.25
N SER A 67 -39.28 -29.33 -39.01
CA SER A 67 -39.00 -28.20 -38.15
C SER A 67 -37.53 -28.17 -37.70
N LEU A 68 -36.79 -27.15 -38.13
CA LEU A 68 -35.35 -27.02 -37.84
C LEU A 68 -35.09 -26.20 -36.57
N ILE A 69 -35.67 -26.64 -35.45
CA ILE A 69 -35.63 -25.91 -34.19
C ILE A 69 -34.48 -26.38 -33.29
N ILE A 70 -33.78 -25.41 -32.69
CA ILE A 70 -32.70 -25.63 -31.73
C ILE A 70 -32.91 -24.69 -30.53
N GLY A 71 -32.66 -25.14 -29.31
CA GLY A 71 -32.60 -24.24 -28.17
C GLY A 71 -31.38 -23.32 -28.23
N GLU A 72 -31.56 -22.02 -27.99
CA GLU A 72 -30.51 -20.99 -28.13
C GLU A 72 -29.19 -21.38 -27.43
N ASN A 73 -29.25 -21.92 -26.22
CA ASN A 73 -28.02 -22.30 -25.52
C ASN A 73 -27.35 -23.56 -26.07
N CYS A 74 -28.13 -24.54 -26.55
CA CYS A 74 -27.58 -25.71 -27.24
C CYS A 74 -26.85 -25.26 -28.51
N LEU A 75 -27.41 -24.30 -29.24
CA LEU A 75 -26.75 -23.70 -30.41
C LEU A 75 -25.43 -23.00 -30.03
N LYS A 76 -25.44 -22.16 -28.98
CA LYS A 76 -24.22 -21.50 -28.48
C LYS A 76 -23.12 -22.50 -28.11
N GLN A 77 -23.48 -23.55 -27.36
CA GLN A 77 -22.53 -24.60 -26.97
C GLN A 77 -21.97 -25.35 -28.18
N PHE A 78 -22.82 -25.70 -29.14
CA PHE A 78 -22.42 -26.38 -30.36
C PHE A 78 -21.45 -25.55 -31.18
N LEU A 79 -21.75 -24.26 -31.42
CA LEU A 79 -20.90 -23.36 -32.21
C LEU A 79 -19.54 -23.09 -31.53
N ASN A 80 -19.49 -23.08 -30.20
CA ASN A 80 -18.22 -22.96 -29.47
C ASN A 80 -17.29 -24.16 -29.67
N GLN A 81 -17.86 -25.36 -29.85
CA GLN A 81 -17.09 -26.60 -30.09
C GLN A 81 -16.83 -26.85 -31.58
N ASN A 82 -17.72 -26.37 -32.44
CA ASN A 82 -17.72 -26.59 -33.88
C ASN A 82 -17.88 -25.24 -34.60
N PRO A 83 -16.82 -24.41 -34.65
CA PRO A 83 -16.91 -23.13 -35.32
C PRO A 83 -17.27 -23.34 -36.79
N ASN A 84 -18.16 -22.50 -37.32
CA ASN A 84 -18.60 -22.50 -38.71
C ASN A 84 -19.31 -23.79 -39.20
N SER A 85 -19.82 -24.64 -38.31
CA SER A 85 -20.63 -25.81 -38.71
C SER A 85 -22.12 -25.56 -38.50
N CYS A 86 -22.96 -26.13 -39.38
CA CYS A 86 -24.39 -26.29 -39.12
C CYS A 86 -24.61 -27.53 -38.24
N PRO A 87 -25.61 -27.50 -37.33
CA PRO A 87 -26.04 -28.68 -36.57
C PRO A 87 -26.66 -29.80 -37.40
N ILE A 88 -27.04 -29.55 -38.66
CA ILE A 88 -27.61 -30.56 -39.58
C ILE A 88 -26.49 -31.19 -40.42
N GLU A 89 -25.77 -30.39 -41.19
CA GLU A 89 -24.71 -30.84 -42.10
C GLU A 89 -23.56 -29.82 -42.20
N PRO A 90 -22.29 -30.22 -42.31
CA PRO A 90 -21.17 -29.28 -42.38
C PRO A 90 -21.26 -28.32 -43.57
N HIS A 91 -21.49 -27.04 -43.31
CA HIS A 91 -21.34 -25.95 -44.27
C HIS A 91 -21.13 -24.62 -43.54
N ASP A 92 -20.44 -23.69 -44.20
CA ASP A 92 -20.19 -22.35 -43.66
C ASP A 92 -21.41 -21.43 -43.77
N ASN A 93 -21.33 -20.25 -43.14
CA ASN A 93 -22.31 -19.15 -43.23
C ASN A 93 -23.74 -19.54 -42.85
N CYS A 94 -23.88 -20.33 -41.79
CA CYS A 94 -25.18 -20.69 -41.25
C CYS A 94 -25.98 -19.47 -40.78
N LEU A 95 -27.27 -19.46 -41.08
CA LEU A 95 -28.19 -18.43 -40.64
C LEU A 95 -29.09 -18.97 -39.54
N TYR A 96 -29.22 -18.20 -38.46
CA TYR A 96 -30.06 -18.55 -37.32
C TYR A 96 -30.94 -17.36 -36.97
N SER A 97 -32.23 -17.60 -36.80
CA SER A 97 -33.17 -16.57 -36.37
C SER A 97 -33.96 -17.03 -35.15
N GLN A 98 -34.45 -16.08 -34.36
CA GLN A 98 -35.27 -16.40 -33.20
C GLN A 98 -36.70 -16.71 -33.65
N ASN A 99 -37.18 -17.94 -33.39
CA ASN A 99 -38.54 -18.31 -33.72
C ASN A 99 -39.51 -17.84 -32.61
N ARG A 100 -40.05 -16.64 -32.80
CA ARG A 100 -40.98 -16.02 -31.84
C ARG A 100 -42.31 -16.77 -31.72
N LEU A 101 -42.77 -17.44 -32.78
CA LEU A 101 -44.02 -18.20 -32.76
C LEU A 101 -43.86 -19.48 -31.94
N ALA A 102 -42.83 -20.27 -32.22
CA ALA A 102 -42.48 -21.46 -31.43
C ALA A 102 -42.30 -21.09 -29.95
N LYS A 103 -41.61 -19.98 -29.65
CA LYS A 103 -41.48 -19.50 -28.27
C LYS A 103 -42.83 -19.22 -27.60
N ARG A 104 -43.79 -18.62 -28.31
CA ARG A 104 -45.15 -18.39 -27.78
C ARG A 104 -45.88 -19.71 -27.54
N TYR A 105 -45.85 -20.65 -28.48
CA TYR A 105 -46.49 -21.96 -28.30
C TYR A 105 -45.91 -22.74 -27.13
N ILE A 106 -44.58 -22.85 -27.05
CA ILE A 106 -43.89 -23.51 -25.94
C ILE A 106 -44.27 -22.88 -24.59
N ASN A 107 -44.38 -21.55 -24.56
CA ASN A 107 -44.79 -20.83 -23.36
C ASN A 107 -46.22 -21.13 -22.88
N GLU A 108 -47.10 -21.59 -23.77
CA GLU A 108 -48.49 -21.97 -23.46
C GLU A 108 -48.68 -23.47 -23.19
N LEU A 109 -47.61 -24.28 -23.23
CA LEU A 109 -47.69 -25.69 -22.83
C LEU A 109 -47.99 -25.81 -21.34
N ASP A 110 -48.84 -26.77 -20.98
CA ASP A 110 -49.20 -27.04 -19.58
C ASP A 110 -48.14 -27.91 -18.91
N VAL A 111 -47.73 -27.56 -17.70
CA VAL A 111 -46.70 -28.28 -16.97
C VAL A 111 -47.04 -28.37 -15.49
N ILE A 112 -46.54 -29.44 -14.86
CA ILE A 112 -46.50 -29.55 -13.40
C ILE A 112 -45.28 -28.82 -12.83
N CYS A 113 -45.21 -28.66 -11.51
CA CYS A 113 -44.02 -28.14 -10.85
C CYS A 113 -42.78 -28.97 -11.24
N PRO A 114 -41.70 -28.37 -11.76
CA PRO A 114 -40.50 -29.13 -12.15
C PRO A 114 -39.79 -29.76 -10.95
N GLN A 115 -39.88 -29.16 -9.75
CA GLN A 115 -39.34 -29.74 -8.53
C GLN A 115 -40.13 -30.99 -8.10
N GLN A 116 -41.46 -30.98 -8.25
CA GLN A 116 -42.31 -32.14 -8.00
C GLN A 116 -41.96 -33.28 -8.96
N PHE A 117 -41.85 -32.98 -10.25
CA PHE A 117 -41.49 -33.96 -11.28
C PHE A 117 -40.14 -34.64 -10.99
N GLN A 118 -39.13 -33.85 -10.58
CA GLN A 118 -37.82 -34.39 -10.23
C GLN A 118 -37.88 -35.32 -9.00
N GLN A 119 -38.66 -34.95 -7.98
CA GLN A 119 -38.84 -35.78 -6.78
C GLN A 119 -39.53 -37.11 -7.11
N GLU A 120 -40.61 -37.07 -7.89
CA GLU A 120 -41.34 -38.28 -8.32
C GLU A 120 -40.45 -39.22 -9.13
N ARG A 121 -39.64 -38.67 -10.05
CA ARG A 121 -38.65 -39.45 -10.82
C ARG A 121 -37.64 -40.15 -9.92
N GLU A 122 -37.08 -39.42 -8.95
CA GLU A 122 -36.10 -39.98 -8.01
C GLU A 122 -36.71 -41.08 -7.14
N GLN A 123 -37.97 -40.96 -6.75
CA GLN A 123 -38.69 -41.99 -5.99
C GLN A 123 -38.94 -43.25 -6.79
N GLN A 124 -39.39 -43.13 -8.05
CA GLN A 124 -39.61 -44.30 -8.91
C GLN A 124 -38.34 -45.12 -9.09
N LEU A 125 -37.19 -44.44 -9.18
CA LEU A 125 -35.88 -45.09 -9.23
C LEU A 125 -35.55 -45.82 -7.92
N GLN A 126 -35.87 -45.23 -6.76
CA GLN A 126 -35.61 -45.84 -5.45
C GLN A 126 -36.51 -47.06 -5.18
N ILE A 127 -37.79 -46.97 -5.51
CA ILE A 127 -38.78 -48.07 -5.37
C ILE A 127 -38.39 -49.26 -6.26
N SER A 128 -37.80 -49.01 -7.43
CA SER A 128 -37.31 -50.07 -8.32
C SER A 128 -36.10 -50.83 -7.75
N THR A 129 -35.35 -50.24 -6.80
CA THR A 129 -34.18 -50.84 -6.14
C THR A 129 -34.47 -51.51 -4.79
N GLN A 130 -35.60 -51.22 -4.16
CA GLN A 130 -36.01 -51.85 -2.89
C GLN A 130 -37.27 -52.69 -3.11
N LYS A 131 -37.06 -53.99 -3.34
CA LYS A 131 -38.13 -54.99 -3.29
C LYS A 131 -38.73 -55.04 -1.88
N GLU A 132 -40.05 -54.91 -1.83
CA GLU A 132 -40.94 -55.51 -0.82
C GLU A 132 -40.54 -55.27 0.64
N HIS A 133 -40.76 -54.06 1.18
CA HIS A 133 -41.05 -53.95 2.61
C HIS A 133 -42.05 -52.83 2.91
N GLU A 134 -43.22 -53.29 3.36
CA GLU A 134 -44.21 -52.69 4.25
C GLU A 134 -44.90 -51.36 3.85
N GLU A 135 -46.22 -51.46 3.67
CA GLU A 135 -47.21 -50.37 3.68
C GLU A 135 -47.20 -49.65 5.04
N GLY A 136 -46.11 -48.95 5.36
CA GLY A 136 -46.07 -47.92 6.37
C GLY A 136 -46.22 -46.58 5.68
N ASP A 137 -47.17 -45.75 6.13
CA ASP A 137 -47.40 -44.38 5.66
C ASP A 137 -46.06 -43.66 5.43
N ILE A 138 -45.72 -43.42 4.16
CA ILE A 138 -44.51 -42.69 3.77
C ILE A 138 -44.58 -41.32 4.44
N PRO A 139 -43.66 -40.97 5.36
CA PRO A 139 -43.78 -39.79 6.20
C PRO A 139 -43.89 -38.51 5.37
N GLY A 140 -45.07 -37.88 5.40
CA GLY A 140 -45.29 -36.46 5.14
C GLY A 140 -44.67 -35.90 3.86
N PHE A 141 -44.84 -36.56 2.72
CA PHE A 141 -44.37 -36.02 1.44
C PHE A 141 -45.08 -34.69 1.14
N VAL A 142 -44.34 -33.59 1.16
CA VAL A 142 -44.85 -32.27 0.82
C VAL A 142 -44.99 -32.20 -0.69
N SER A 143 -46.21 -32.35 -1.23
CA SER A 143 -46.45 -32.23 -2.67
C SER A 143 -46.64 -30.78 -3.11
N CYS A 144 -46.16 -30.43 -4.31
CA CYS A 144 -46.57 -29.21 -5.00
C CYS A 144 -47.73 -29.49 -5.98
N ASN A 145 -48.84 -28.78 -5.85
CA ASN A 145 -50.02 -28.92 -6.69
C ASN A 145 -50.04 -27.94 -7.89
N PHE A 146 -48.93 -27.29 -8.20
CA PHE A 146 -48.86 -26.37 -9.33
C PHE A 146 -49.08 -27.13 -10.65
N LYS A 147 -50.07 -26.66 -11.41
CA LYS A 147 -50.34 -27.00 -12.80
C LYS A 147 -50.62 -25.71 -13.53
N GLY A 148 -49.78 -25.35 -14.49
CA GLY A 148 -49.86 -24.05 -15.17
C GLY A 148 -49.00 -24.01 -16.42
N LYS A 149 -48.85 -22.82 -17.00
CA LYS A 149 -48.12 -22.64 -18.26
C LYS A 149 -46.60 -22.60 -18.04
N VAL A 150 -45.80 -23.04 -19.01
CA VAL A 150 -44.31 -22.95 -18.96
C VAL A 150 -43.84 -21.55 -18.59
N LYS A 151 -44.44 -20.49 -19.15
CA LYS A 151 -44.09 -19.10 -18.84
C LYS A 151 -44.29 -18.69 -17.37
N GLN A 152 -45.14 -19.41 -16.63
CA GLN A 152 -45.48 -19.12 -15.23
C GLN A 152 -44.61 -19.89 -14.23
N VAL A 153 -43.86 -20.91 -14.68
CA VAL A 153 -43.06 -21.79 -13.82
C VAL A 153 -42.06 -21.01 -12.98
N ASN A 154 -41.45 -19.99 -13.58
CA ASN A 154 -40.39 -19.20 -12.97
C ASN A 154 -40.92 -18.39 -11.77
N ASP A 155 -42.02 -17.67 -12.00
CA ASP A 155 -42.74 -16.94 -10.95
C ASP A 155 -43.21 -17.89 -9.84
N HIS A 156 -43.69 -19.08 -10.21
CA HIS A 156 -44.06 -20.11 -9.25
C HIS A 156 -42.88 -20.55 -8.38
N LEU A 157 -41.76 -20.93 -8.98
CA LEU A 157 -40.57 -21.41 -8.28
C LEU A 157 -39.98 -20.37 -7.33
N GLU A 158 -40.05 -19.10 -7.69
CA GLU A 158 -39.51 -18.00 -6.89
C GLU A 158 -40.42 -17.64 -5.72
N HIS A 159 -41.73 -17.58 -5.96
CA HIS A 159 -42.65 -16.95 -5.02
C HIS A 159 -43.58 -17.92 -4.30
N SER A 160 -44.09 -18.96 -4.97
CA SER A 160 -45.22 -19.77 -4.47
C SER A 160 -44.93 -21.26 -4.31
N CYS A 161 -43.77 -21.76 -4.76
CA CYS A 161 -43.46 -23.18 -4.70
C CYS A 161 -43.19 -23.65 -3.26
N ARG A 162 -43.97 -24.64 -2.81
CA ARG A 162 -43.81 -25.28 -1.49
C ARG A 162 -42.56 -26.16 -1.39
N LEU A 163 -42.05 -26.62 -2.54
CA LEU A 163 -40.86 -27.44 -2.65
C LEU A 163 -39.56 -26.63 -2.68
N GLN A 164 -39.68 -25.30 -2.67
CA GLN A 164 -38.54 -24.40 -2.68
C GLN A 164 -37.69 -24.65 -1.43
N MET A 165 -36.43 -25.04 -1.65
CA MET A 165 -35.44 -25.14 -0.59
C MET A 165 -34.87 -23.74 -0.32
N VAL A 166 -34.83 -23.35 0.95
CA VAL A 166 -34.28 -22.08 1.39
C VAL A 166 -33.16 -22.33 2.39
N LYS A 167 -32.12 -21.50 2.31
CA LYS A 167 -31.06 -21.49 3.31
C LYS A 167 -31.55 -20.83 4.59
N CYS A 168 -30.99 -21.25 5.72
CA CYS A 168 -31.24 -20.62 7.00
C CYS A 168 -30.87 -19.13 6.97
N TRP A 169 -31.68 -18.29 7.62
CA TRP A 169 -31.41 -16.84 7.73
C TRP A 169 -30.11 -16.52 8.49
N PHE A 170 -29.61 -17.49 9.27
CA PHE A 170 -28.36 -17.40 10.02
C PHE A 170 -27.15 -18.00 9.26
N GLU A 171 -27.25 -18.20 7.94
CA GLU A 171 -26.13 -18.70 7.12
C GLU A 171 -24.86 -17.85 7.29
N SER A 172 -24.98 -16.53 7.30
CA SER A 172 -23.86 -15.60 7.48
C SER A 172 -23.18 -15.73 8.85
N PHE A 173 -23.85 -16.32 9.83
CA PHE A 173 -23.32 -16.60 11.18
C PHE A 173 -22.84 -18.05 11.32
N GLY A 174 -22.95 -18.87 10.27
CA GLY A 174 -22.43 -20.25 10.23
C GLY A 174 -23.49 -21.35 10.34
N CYS A 175 -24.79 -21.04 10.22
CA CYS A 175 -25.81 -22.08 10.11
C CYS A 175 -25.97 -22.54 8.66
N ASP A 176 -25.44 -23.71 8.33
CA ASP A 176 -25.47 -24.32 6.99
C ASP A 176 -26.78 -25.07 6.67
N HIS A 177 -27.81 -24.93 7.52
CA HIS A 177 -29.06 -25.65 7.36
C HIS A 177 -29.84 -25.18 6.14
N ILE A 178 -30.36 -26.13 5.37
CA ILE A 178 -31.16 -25.90 4.18
C ILE A 178 -32.39 -26.79 4.30
N CYS A 179 -33.57 -26.18 4.25
CA CYS A 179 -34.84 -26.88 4.40
C CYS A 179 -35.91 -26.32 3.45
N LEU A 180 -37.05 -26.99 3.38
CA LEU A 180 -38.21 -26.49 2.64
C LEU A 180 -38.65 -25.13 3.20
N LYS A 181 -39.09 -24.23 2.32
CA LYS A 181 -39.62 -22.91 2.70
C LYS A 181 -40.76 -23.01 3.70
N SER A 182 -41.57 -24.06 3.66
CA SER A 182 -42.61 -24.31 4.65
C SER A 182 -42.06 -24.68 6.04
N ALA A 183 -40.91 -25.35 6.10
CA ALA A 183 -40.29 -25.85 7.34
C ALA A 183 -39.29 -24.87 7.96
N ILE A 184 -38.98 -23.74 7.29
CA ILE A 184 -37.99 -22.78 7.78
C ILE A 184 -38.36 -22.19 9.14
N HIS A 185 -39.65 -21.91 9.37
CA HIS A 185 -40.12 -21.37 10.65
C HIS A 185 -39.90 -22.37 11.79
N ASP A 186 -40.23 -23.64 11.58
CA ASP A 186 -40.01 -24.69 12.58
C ASP A 186 -38.53 -24.89 12.87
N HIS A 187 -37.67 -24.83 11.83
CA HIS A 187 -36.22 -24.85 12.01
C HIS A 187 -35.76 -23.66 12.86
N LEU A 188 -36.19 -22.43 12.56
CA LEU A 188 -35.81 -21.21 13.27
C LEU A 188 -36.26 -21.27 14.74
N ILE A 189 -37.48 -21.73 15.01
CA ILE A 189 -38.02 -21.87 16.37
C ILE A 189 -37.25 -22.95 17.15
N SER A 190 -37.10 -24.13 16.56
CA SER A 190 -36.46 -25.28 17.23
C SER A 190 -34.96 -25.07 17.47
N ASN A 191 -34.30 -24.26 16.65
CA ASN A 191 -32.86 -23.99 16.73
C ASN A 191 -32.53 -22.57 17.22
N MET A 192 -33.50 -21.86 17.78
CA MET A 192 -33.34 -20.46 18.20
C MET A 192 -32.14 -20.26 19.14
N LYS A 193 -31.93 -21.17 20.10
CA LYS A 193 -30.76 -21.11 21.00
C LYS A 193 -29.43 -21.20 20.25
N LEU A 194 -29.32 -22.14 19.32
CA LEU A 194 -28.12 -22.28 18.47
C LEU A 194 -27.88 -21.00 17.67
N HIS A 195 -28.92 -20.43 17.06
CA HIS A 195 -28.82 -19.19 16.29
C HIS A 195 -28.36 -18.01 17.15
N PHE A 196 -28.90 -17.87 18.37
CA PHE A 196 -28.42 -16.87 19.32
C PHE A 196 -26.95 -17.08 19.69
N ASP A 197 -26.52 -18.32 19.96
CA ASP A 197 -25.13 -18.63 20.29
C ASP A 197 -24.18 -18.27 19.13
N LEU A 198 -24.59 -18.52 17.88
CA LEU A 198 -23.83 -18.11 16.69
C LEU A 198 -23.70 -16.58 16.60
N VAL A 199 -24.80 -15.85 16.78
CA VAL A 199 -24.77 -14.37 16.76
C VAL A 199 -23.89 -13.82 17.87
N ILE A 200 -24.02 -14.32 19.11
CA ILE A 200 -23.19 -13.89 20.25
C ILE A 200 -21.72 -14.18 20.00
N LYS A 201 -21.40 -15.36 19.42
CA LYS A 201 -20.02 -15.69 19.02
C LYS A 201 -19.48 -14.68 18.01
N SER A 202 -20.24 -14.34 16.97
CA SER A 202 -19.83 -13.34 15.99
C SER A 202 -19.66 -11.95 16.59
N ILE A 203 -20.55 -11.52 17.49
CA ILE A 203 -20.42 -10.23 18.19
C ILE A 203 -19.13 -10.19 19.02
N ARG A 204 -18.79 -11.26 19.74
CA ARG A 204 -17.53 -11.34 20.50
C ARG A 204 -16.30 -11.24 19.59
N GLN A 205 -16.32 -11.94 18.46
CA GLN A 205 -15.23 -11.86 17.47
C GLN A 205 -15.05 -10.42 16.95
N TYR A 206 -16.13 -9.73 16.61
CA TYR A 206 -16.04 -8.33 16.19
C TYR A 206 -15.57 -7.40 17.31
N GLN A 207 -15.96 -7.64 18.56
CA GLN A 207 -15.47 -6.87 19.71
C GLN A 207 -13.97 -7.06 19.92
N GLU A 208 -13.46 -8.28 19.80
CA GLU A 208 -12.02 -8.58 19.87
C GLU A 208 -11.25 -7.88 18.75
N GLU A 209 -11.77 -7.89 17.53
CA GLU A 209 -11.15 -7.21 16.38
C GLU A 209 -11.13 -5.68 16.55
N ILE A 210 -12.25 -5.08 17.00
CA ILE A 210 -12.31 -3.65 17.32
C ILE A 210 -11.29 -3.29 18.41
N ASN A 211 -11.18 -4.10 19.47
CA ASN A 211 -10.21 -3.86 20.55
C ASN A 211 -8.76 -3.93 20.04
N LYS A 212 -8.46 -4.90 19.16
CA LYS A 212 -7.14 -5.03 18.52
C LYS A 212 -6.82 -3.79 17.68
N LEU A 213 -7.75 -3.35 16.83
CA LEU A 213 -7.58 -2.16 15.99
C LEU A 213 -7.41 -0.88 16.83
N ASN A 214 -8.11 -0.76 17.96
CA ASN A 214 -7.93 0.36 18.88
C ASN A 214 -6.54 0.39 19.51
N LEU A 215 -6.00 -0.77 19.91
CA LEU A 215 -4.64 -0.86 20.45
C LEU A 215 -3.58 -0.49 19.40
N GLU A 216 -3.76 -0.92 18.16
CA GLU A 216 -2.90 -0.57 17.04
C GLU A 216 -2.92 0.93 16.75
N ASN A 217 -4.11 1.55 16.74
CA ASN A 217 -4.26 3.00 16.58
C ASN A 217 -3.55 3.79 17.69
N GLU A 218 -3.66 3.38 18.96
CA GLU A 218 -2.93 4.05 20.05
C GLU A 218 -1.41 3.87 19.91
N THR A 219 -0.94 2.71 19.45
CA THR A 219 0.48 2.47 19.16
C THR A 219 0.99 3.41 18.08
N LEU A 220 0.28 3.49 16.95
CA LEU A 220 0.62 4.39 15.84
C LEU A 220 0.63 5.86 16.26
N LYS A 221 -0.30 6.26 17.13
CA LYS A 221 -0.37 7.62 17.68
C LYS A 221 0.88 7.97 18.51
N VAL A 222 1.37 7.04 19.32
CA VAL A 222 2.62 7.23 20.08
C VAL A 222 3.83 7.31 19.14
N GLU A 223 3.90 6.45 18.13
CA GLU A 223 4.97 6.49 17.12
C GLU A 223 5.00 7.82 16.37
N LEU A 224 3.84 8.36 15.98
CA LEU A 224 3.74 9.66 15.33
C LEU A 224 4.23 10.80 16.24
N GLN A 225 3.89 10.77 17.53
CA GLN A 225 4.39 11.77 18.48
C GLN A 225 5.92 11.68 18.64
N LEU A 226 6.48 10.48 18.72
CA LEU A 226 7.93 10.28 18.79
C LEU A 226 8.63 10.77 17.51
N LYS A 227 8.03 10.54 16.34
CA LYS A 227 8.54 11.04 15.07
C LYS A 227 8.53 12.57 15.03
N GLY A 228 7.44 13.21 15.49
CA GLY A 228 7.37 14.66 15.62
C GLY A 228 8.51 15.23 16.48
N LYS A 229 8.79 14.64 17.65
CA LYS A 229 9.92 15.05 18.51
C LYS A 229 11.28 14.88 17.84
N LYS A 230 11.48 13.79 17.09
CA LYS A 230 12.72 13.57 16.32
C LYS A 230 12.87 14.60 15.20
N ASP A 231 11.79 14.97 14.51
CA ASP A 231 11.82 15.97 13.46
C ASP A 231 12.13 17.38 14.02
N GLU A 232 11.64 17.71 15.22
CA GLU A 232 12.01 18.92 15.97
C GLU A 232 13.50 18.92 16.33
N GLU A 233 14.02 17.82 16.88
CA GLU A 233 15.44 17.67 17.23
C GLU A 233 16.35 17.78 16.00
N ILE A 234 15.98 17.14 14.88
CA ILE A 234 16.68 17.25 13.59
C ILE A 234 16.69 18.70 13.11
N THR A 235 15.58 19.42 13.26
CA THR A 235 15.48 20.83 12.85
C THR A 235 16.42 21.70 13.70
N HIS A 236 16.45 21.49 15.01
CA HIS A 236 17.35 22.19 15.92
C HIS A 236 18.83 21.89 15.60
N LEU A 237 19.20 20.63 15.37
CA LEU A 237 20.55 20.25 14.97
C LEU A 237 20.97 20.87 13.62
N LYS A 238 20.07 20.94 12.64
CA LYS A 238 20.32 21.62 11.37
C LYS A 238 20.62 23.12 11.57
N GLN A 239 19.83 23.80 12.41
CA GLN A 239 20.07 25.22 12.74
C GLN A 239 21.43 25.42 13.42
N GLN A 240 21.80 24.54 14.37
CA GLN A 240 23.12 24.61 14.99
C GLN A 240 24.24 24.40 13.97
N LEU A 241 24.10 23.44 13.06
CA LEU A 241 25.07 23.16 12.01
C LEU A 241 25.27 24.37 11.08
N GLU A 242 24.17 25.00 10.65
CA GLU A 242 24.21 26.22 9.84
C GLU A 242 24.92 27.37 10.56
N GLN A 243 24.66 27.54 11.86
CA GLN A 243 25.35 28.53 12.68
C GLN A 243 26.86 28.26 12.78
N TYR A 244 27.26 27.01 13.05
CA TYR A 244 28.67 26.61 13.05
C TYR A 244 29.36 26.85 11.70
N GLN A 245 28.67 26.60 10.59
CA GLN A 245 29.20 26.88 9.25
C GLN A 245 29.42 28.38 9.03
N LYS A 246 28.49 29.22 9.49
CA LYS A 246 28.61 30.68 9.44
C LYS A 246 29.78 31.19 10.28
N ASP A 247 29.94 30.68 11.50
CA ASP A 247 31.03 31.04 12.40
C ASP A 247 32.39 30.64 11.81
N ASN A 248 32.49 29.46 11.19
CA ASN A 248 33.70 29.02 10.48
C ASN A 248 34.03 29.92 9.27
N LEU A 249 33.03 30.37 8.50
CA LEU A 249 33.23 31.31 7.40
C LEU A 249 33.75 32.66 7.89
N GLN A 250 33.20 33.16 9.01
CA GLN A 250 33.67 34.39 9.65
C GLN A 250 35.08 34.24 10.21
N LEU A 251 35.41 33.12 10.86
CA LEU A 251 36.75 32.86 11.36
C LEU A 251 37.78 32.83 10.21
N ASN A 252 37.43 32.20 9.09
CA ASN A 252 38.27 32.18 7.89
C ASN A 252 38.49 33.57 7.29
N SER A 253 37.49 34.46 7.32
CA SER A 253 37.66 35.84 6.85
C SER A 253 38.58 36.64 7.76
N VAL A 254 38.46 36.47 9.08
CA VAL A 254 39.36 37.07 10.08
C VAL A 254 40.80 36.56 9.90
N GLN A 255 40.99 35.25 9.72
CA GLN A 255 42.32 34.69 9.47
C GLN A 255 42.97 35.28 8.20
N LYS A 256 42.20 35.47 7.13
CA LYS A 256 42.69 36.12 5.90
C LYS A 256 43.12 37.56 6.16
N THR A 257 42.33 38.34 6.90
CA THR A 257 42.72 39.72 7.23
C THR A 257 43.97 39.76 8.09
N THR A 258 44.07 38.90 9.11
CA THR A 258 45.27 38.80 9.96
C THR A 258 46.51 38.38 9.15
N PHE A 259 46.38 37.49 8.18
CA PHE A 259 47.49 37.10 7.30
C PHE A 259 48.01 38.29 6.48
N VAL A 260 47.11 39.10 5.91
CA VAL A 260 47.47 40.33 5.17
C VAL A 260 48.19 41.33 6.08
N GLU A 261 47.72 41.51 7.31
CA GLU A 261 48.38 42.38 8.30
C GLU A 261 49.79 41.87 8.67
N ILE A 262 49.93 40.56 8.88
CA ILE A 262 51.23 39.92 9.14
C ILE A 262 52.19 40.14 7.95
N GLU A 263 51.73 40.01 6.71
CA GLU A 263 52.56 40.28 5.53
C GLU A 263 53.01 41.74 5.45
N LYS A 264 52.12 42.69 5.79
CA LYS A 264 52.45 44.11 5.85
C LYS A 264 53.51 44.39 6.90
N LEU A 265 53.34 43.85 8.11
CA LEU A 265 54.33 43.95 9.19
C LEU A 265 55.68 43.34 8.80
N LYS A 266 55.69 42.19 8.10
CA LYS A 266 56.94 41.58 7.59
C LYS A 266 57.66 42.52 6.62
N LYS A 267 56.94 43.20 5.72
CA LYS A 267 57.54 44.20 4.80
C LYS A 267 58.10 45.40 5.56
N ASP A 268 57.39 45.87 6.58
CA ASP A 268 57.83 46.98 7.43
C ASP A 268 59.09 46.62 8.23
N ILE A 269 59.15 45.42 8.81
CA ILE A 269 60.33 44.88 9.51
C ILE A 269 61.53 44.84 8.56
N LYS A 270 61.37 44.24 7.36
CA LYS A 270 62.45 44.17 6.36
C LYS A 270 62.96 45.55 5.95
N SER A 271 62.07 46.52 5.79
CA SER A 271 62.43 47.92 5.50
C SER A 271 63.21 48.57 6.65
N LYS A 272 62.79 48.34 7.90
CA LYS A 272 63.50 48.83 9.10
C LYS A 272 64.86 48.17 9.26
N GLU A 273 64.98 46.89 8.98
CA GLU A 273 66.23 46.13 9.05
C GLU A 273 67.26 46.65 8.03
N ASN A 274 66.83 46.95 6.80
CA ASN A 274 67.66 47.62 5.80
C ASN A 274 68.15 49.01 6.27
N LYS A 275 67.29 49.78 6.96
CA LYS A 275 67.68 51.08 7.55
C LYS A 275 68.70 50.90 8.67
N ILE A 276 68.48 49.93 9.57
CA ILE A 276 69.42 49.58 10.64
C ILE A 276 70.77 49.19 10.03
N GLN A 277 70.81 48.39 8.97
CA GLN A 277 72.04 47.99 8.31
C GLN A 277 72.80 49.19 7.70
N LYS A 278 72.09 50.14 7.10
CA LYS A 278 72.68 51.41 6.62
C LYS A 278 73.24 52.25 7.77
N ILE A 279 72.53 52.33 8.89
CA ILE A 279 73.01 53.04 10.09
C ILE A 279 74.27 52.35 10.63
N LYS A 280 74.29 51.01 10.69
CA LYS A 280 75.44 50.21 11.12
C LYS A 280 76.67 50.45 10.25
N GLN A 281 76.52 50.53 8.93
CA GLN A 281 77.61 50.88 8.00
C GLN A 281 78.12 52.30 8.24
N LYS A 282 77.23 53.27 8.41
CA LYS A 282 77.62 54.66 8.74
C LYS A 282 78.40 54.71 10.05
N MET A 283 77.92 54.03 11.09
CA MET A 283 78.63 53.94 12.38
C MET A 283 80.04 53.37 12.22
N GLN A 284 80.22 52.29 11.45
CA GLN A 284 81.56 51.72 11.18
C GLN A 284 82.49 52.70 10.45
N VAL A 285 81.98 53.49 9.51
CA VAL A 285 82.76 54.53 8.83
C VAL A 285 83.16 55.62 9.81
N THR A 286 82.23 56.10 10.62
CA THR A 286 82.49 57.12 11.64
C THR A 286 83.50 56.62 12.68
N GLU A 287 83.36 55.38 13.13
CA GLU A 287 84.29 54.72 14.07
C GLU A 287 85.70 54.66 13.48
N LYS A 288 85.86 54.27 12.21
CA LYS A 288 87.15 54.34 11.50
C LYS A 288 87.71 55.75 11.45
N GLN A 289 86.88 56.76 11.17
CA GLN A 289 87.32 58.17 11.16
C GLN A 289 87.78 58.65 12.53
N ILE A 290 87.08 58.26 13.59
CA ILE A 290 87.46 58.57 14.99
C ILE A 290 88.80 57.93 15.32
N ILE A 291 89.00 56.63 15.01
CA ILE A 291 90.28 55.94 15.21
C ILE A 291 91.40 56.65 14.43
N GLN A 292 91.15 57.05 13.19
CA GLN A 292 92.13 57.75 12.36
C GLN A 292 92.46 59.15 12.91
N GLN A 293 91.47 59.86 13.47
CA GLN A 293 91.70 61.12 14.17
C GLN A 293 92.48 60.93 15.47
N GLN A 294 92.19 59.87 16.24
CA GLN A 294 92.96 59.52 17.44
C GLN A 294 94.42 59.22 17.09
N GLN A 295 94.68 58.43 16.05
CA GLN A 295 96.04 58.18 15.55
C GLN A 295 96.76 59.46 15.10
N LYS A 296 96.05 60.39 14.43
CA LYS A 296 96.63 61.72 14.11
C LYS A 296 96.94 62.52 15.37
N PHE A 297 96.07 62.47 16.38
CA PHE A 297 96.31 63.13 17.67
C PHE A 297 97.49 62.51 18.41
N GLU A 298 97.64 61.18 18.39
CA GLU A 298 98.80 60.47 18.94
C GLU A 298 100.08 60.87 18.20
N GLN A 299 100.08 60.92 16.86
CA GLN A 299 101.23 61.44 16.10
C GLN A 299 101.52 62.93 16.36
N ILE A 300 100.50 63.75 16.64
CA ILE A 300 100.70 65.15 17.06
C ILE A 300 101.26 65.22 18.48
N ASN A 301 100.91 64.27 19.35
CA ASN A 301 101.47 64.17 20.70
C ASN A 301 102.90 63.62 20.68
N GLU A 302 103.22 62.63 19.86
CA GLU A 302 104.59 62.12 19.68
C GLU A 302 105.50 63.19 19.05
N ASN A 303 105.02 63.95 18.05
CA ASN A 303 105.74 65.13 17.53
C ASN A 303 105.85 66.29 18.53
N LYS A 304 104.95 66.36 19.54
CA LYS A 304 105.06 67.31 20.65
C LYS A 304 105.95 66.81 21.78
N GLU A 305 106.11 65.50 21.98
CA GLU A 305 107.09 64.94 22.92
C GLU A 305 108.52 65.01 22.36
N GLU A 306 108.72 64.89 21.04
CA GLU A 306 110.03 65.17 20.40
C GLU A 306 110.40 66.67 20.38
N GLN A 307 109.45 67.58 20.67
CA GLN A 307 109.69 69.04 20.84
C GLN A 307 109.46 69.55 22.29
N LYS A 308 109.27 68.67 23.27
CA LYS A 308 109.14 69.03 24.71
C LYS A 308 110.11 68.28 25.62
N GLN A 309 111.36 68.15 25.17
CA GLN A 309 112.50 67.82 26.03
C GLN A 309 113.46 69.01 26.20
N ASN A 310 112.89 70.20 26.34
CA ASN A 310 113.55 71.39 26.87
C ASN A 310 112.48 72.32 27.46
N ILE A 311 112.72 72.84 28.67
CA ILE A 311 111.98 73.91 29.39
C ILE A 311 110.83 73.37 30.27
N ILE A 312 111.09 73.01 31.55
CA ILE A 312 111.20 73.85 32.77
C ILE A 312 109.86 73.95 33.55
N ASN A 313 109.97 73.50 34.81
CA ASN A 313 109.37 73.93 36.08
C ASN A 313 107.88 74.23 36.32
N ASP A 314 107.50 73.74 37.51
CA ASP A 314 106.82 74.42 38.62
C ASP A 314 105.28 74.42 38.72
N ASN A 315 104.87 73.78 39.82
CA ASN A 315 103.93 74.25 40.84
C ASN A 315 102.41 74.21 40.62
N SER A 316 101.79 73.42 41.51
CA SER A 316 100.82 73.86 42.51
C SER A 316 99.33 74.06 42.12
N SER A 317 98.55 73.06 42.55
CA SER A 317 97.40 73.16 43.48
C SER A 317 96.08 73.84 43.09
N THR A 318 95.01 73.26 43.67
CA THR A 318 93.68 73.84 44.03
C THR A 318 92.69 74.11 42.87
N SER A 319 91.36 73.88 42.93
CA SER A 319 90.41 73.30 43.88
C SER A 319 88.95 73.49 43.33
N ILE A 320 87.97 72.68 43.82
CA ILE A 320 86.50 72.96 43.96
C ILE A 320 85.67 72.98 42.63
N ILE A 321 84.56 72.24 42.44
CA ILE A 321 83.12 72.45 42.81
C ILE A 321 82.37 71.19 42.26
N ASN A 322 81.68 70.31 43.01
CA ASN A 322 80.39 70.39 43.73
C ASN A 322 79.10 70.45 42.86
N THR A 323 78.22 69.43 43.01
CA THR A 323 76.74 69.32 42.90
C THR A 323 76.41 67.89 42.42
N ASP A 324 75.91 66.93 43.20
CA ASP A 324 74.69 66.87 44.02
C ASP A 324 73.40 66.96 43.17
N PHE A 325 72.70 65.83 42.97
CA PHE A 325 71.24 65.79 42.90
C PHE A 325 70.68 64.38 43.14
N GLU A 326 69.54 64.40 43.81
CA GLU A 326 68.94 63.38 44.66
C GLU A 326 67.61 62.90 44.03
N LEU A 327 67.15 61.72 44.47
CA LEU A 327 65.74 61.44 44.83
C LEU A 327 64.65 61.07 43.77
N VAL A 328 63.72 60.24 44.29
CA VAL A 328 62.31 59.95 43.92
C VAL A 328 62.10 58.63 43.14
N ARG A 329 61.67 57.49 43.73
CA ARG A 329 60.49 57.14 44.57
C ARG A 329 59.16 57.13 43.80
N SER A 330 58.59 55.95 43.51
CA SER A 330 57.18 55.62 43.84
C SER A 330 56.73 54.22 43.39
N PHE A 331 56.25 53.46 44.38
CA PHE A 331 55.28 52.37 44.26
C PHE A 331 53.95 52.90 43.70
N LYS A 332 53.23 52.07 42.93
CA LYS A 332 51.75 52.05 43.00
C LYS A 332 51.19 50.68 42.60
N LEU A 333 50.93 49.86 43.62
CA LEU A 333 49.84 48.90 43.63
C LEU A 333 48.52 49.64 43.34
N ILE A 334 47.67 49.09 42.49
CA ILE A 334 46.22 49.34 42.52
C ILE A 334 45.52 47.97 42.56
N ASN A 335 44.75 47.81 43.64
CA ASN A 335 43.81 46.73 43.90
C ASN A 335 42.51 46.91 43.09
N THR A 336 41.75 45.80 43.02
CA THR A 336 40.28 45.66 42.95
C THR A 336 39.54 46.05 41.66
N PHE A 337 38.85 45.06 41.06
CA PHE A 337 37.40 44.91 41.26
C PHE A 337 36.92 43.46 41.00
N THR A 338 35.96 43.08 41.85
CA THR A 338 35.16 41.85 41.96
C THR A 338 34.16 41.64 40.83
N GLY A 339 33.74 40.38 40.61
CA GLY A 339 32.53 40.05 39.86
C GLY A 339 32.28 38.55 39.74
N GLN A 340 31.66 37.95 40.76
CA GLN A 340 30.91 36.70 40.62
C GLN A 340 29.72 36.91 39.66
N THR A 341 29.39 35.90 38.86
CA THR A 341 28.05 35.30 38.87
C THR A 341 28.10 33.89 38.29
N SER A 342 27.80 32.95 39.17
CA SER A 342 27.07 31.72 38.89
C SER A 342 25.73 32.02 38.23
N TYR A 343 25.38 31.24 37.22
CA TYR A 343 24.09 30.57 37.10
C TYR A 343 24.28 29.22 36.43
#